data_AF-A0A928NA20-F1
#
_entry.id   AF-A0A928NA20-F1
#
_cell.length_a   1.000
_cell.length_b   1.000
_cell.length_c   1.000
_cell.angle_alpha   90.00
_cell.angle_beta   90.00
_cell.angle_gamma   90.00
#
_symmetry.space_group_name_H-M   'P 1'
#
loop_
_entity.id
_entity.type
_entity.pdbx_description
1 polymer ?
#
loop_
_entity_poly.entity_id
_entity_poly.type
_entity_poly.pdbx_seq_one_letter_code
_entity_poly.pdbx_strand_id
1 'polypeptide(L)'
;MPKYYLVVSSVTTAQRLQKLCREAGISVSVVHTPQGLTDRGCSYSVVVKEPDFPRAQSLASENQLPVRQQFLYQDGTYQKI
;
A
#
# COMPACT_ATOMS: atom_id res chain seq x y z
N MET A 1 13.48 5.85 -7.56
CA MET A 1 12.45 6.53 -6.75
C MET A 1 11.86 5.52 -5.78
N PRO A 2 11.94 5.77 -4.47
CA PRO A 2 11.37 4.91 -3.45
C PRO A 2 9.85 4.78 -3.61
N LYS A 3 9.35 3.57 -3.40
CA LYS A 3 7.93 3.23 -3.49
C LYS A 3 7.50 2.57 -2.18
N TYR A 4 6.37 3.00 -1.65
CA TYR A 4 5.80 2.44 -0.43
C TYR A 4 4.71 1.44 -0.79
N TYR A 5 4.69 0.32 -0.10
CA TYR A 5 3.77 -0.79 -0.31
C TYR A 5 2.97 -0.97 0.98
N LEU A 6 1.67 -0.69 0.92
CA LEU A 6 0.75 -0.97 2.02
C LEU A 6 0.08 -2.31 1.79
N VAL A 7 0.43 -3.31 2.61
CA VAL A 7 -0.13 -4.65 2.54
C VAL A 7 -1.42 -4.73 3.32
N VAL A 8 -2.46 -5.22 2.65
CA VAL A 8 -3.80 -5.44 3.19
C VAL A 8 -4.21 -6.88 2.93
N SER A 9 -5.04 -7.43 3.83
CA SER A 9 -5.49 -8.81 3.76
C SER A 9 -6.64 -9.06 2.77
N SER A 10 -7.16 -8.01 2.11
CA SER A 10 -8.29 -8.13 1.19
C SER A 10 -8.17 -7.18 0.01
N VAL A 11 -8.60 -7.64 -1.17
CA VAL A 11 -8.69 -6.83 -2.39
C VAL A 11 -9.62 -5.65 -2.22
N THR A 12 -10.70 -5.80 -1.44
CA THR A 12 -11.68 -4.72 -1.22
C THR A 12 -11.05 -3.56 -0.47
N THR A 13 -10.21 -3.83 0.53
CA THR A 13 -9.46 -2.80 1.26
C THR A 13 -8.47 -2.10 0.33
N ALA A 14 -7.78 -2.86 -0.54
CA ALA A 14 -6.83 -2.30 -1.50
C ALA A 14 -7.53 -1.38 -2.52
N GLN A 15 -8.67 -1.81 -3.06
CA GLN A 15 -9.46 -1.05 -4.01
C GLN A 15 -10.09 0.20 -3.36
N ARG A 16 -10.55 0.11 -2.11
CA ARG A 16 -11.03 1.29 -1.35
C ARG A 16 -9.91 2.31 -1.16
N LEU A 17 -8.74 1.88 -0.71
CA LEU A 17 -7.58 2.77 -0.55
C LEU A 17 -7.18 3.38 -1.91
N GLN A 18 -7.21 2.58 -2.98
CA GLN A 18 -6.94 3.08 -4.33
C GLN A 18 -7.91 4.17 -4.75
N LYS A 19 -9.21 3.96 -4.51
CA LYS A 19 -10.24 4.93 -4.86
C LYS A 19 -10.06 6.23 -4.08
N LEU A 20 -9.88 6.17 -2.77
CA LEU A 20 -9.64 7.33 -1.90
C LEU A 20 -8.40 8.11 -2.33
N CYS A 21 -7.30 7.42 -2.60
CA CYS A 21 -6.07 8.05 -3.08
C CYS A 21 -6.31 8.73 -4.44
N ARG A 22 -6.99 8.07 -5.39
CA ARG A 22 -7.33 8.66 -6.68
C ARG A 22 -8.21 9.91 -6.54
N GLU A 23 -9.21 9.87 -5.66
CA GLU A 23 -10.08 11.02 -5.36
C GLU A 23 -9.30 12.18 -4.73
N ALA A 24 -8.25 11.86 -3.96
CA ALA A 24 -7.32 12.85 -3.41
C ALA A 24 -6.24 13.32 -4.41
N GLY A 25 -6.28 12.88 -5.67
CA GLY A 25 -5.29 13.23 -6.71
C GLY A 25 -3.97 12.45 -6.62
N ILE A 26 -3.91 11.41 -5.81
CA ILE A 26 -2.71 10.59 -5.57
C ILE A 26 -2.69 9.40 -6.55
N SER A 27 -1.54 9.22 -7.21
CA SER A 27 -1.31 8.09 -8.09
C SER A 27 -0.90 6.85 -7.28
N VAL A 28 -1.81 5.88 -7.16
CA VAL A 28 -1.53 4.59 -6.50
C VAL A 28 -1.85 3.40 -7.40
N SER A 29 -1.14 2.30 -7.18
CA SER A 29 -1.32 1.05 -7.94
C SER A 29 -1.56 -0.12 -7.00
N VAL A 30 -2.60 -0.90 -7.24
CA VAL A 30 -2.85 -2.14 -6.50
C VAL A 30 -2.11 -3.27 -7.21
N VAL A 31 -1.24 -3.96 -6.48
CA VAL A 31 -0.51 -5.12 -6.96
C VAL A 31 -0.76 -6.31 -6.05
N HIS A 32 -0.68 -7.52 -6.60
CA HIS A 32 -0.67 -8.70 -5.76
C HIS A 32 0.63 -8.71 -4.96
N THR A 33 0.55 -8.98 -3.66
CA THR A 33 1.76 -9.02 -2.82
C THR A 33 2.64 -10.15 -3.34
N PRO A 34 3.92 -9.89 -3.66
CA PRO A 34 4.81 -10.93 -4.17
C PRO A 34 4.84 -12.11 -3.18
N GLN A 35 4.74 -13.34 -3.72
CA GLN A 35 4.92 -14.55 -2.92
C GLN A 35 6.33 -14.50 -2.31
N GLY A 36 6.41 -14.41 -0.97
CA GLY A 36 7.66 -14.21 -0.24
C GLY A 36 7.68 -13.01 0.71
N LEU A 37 6.84 -11.98 0.52
CA LEU A 37 6.70 -10.89 1.49
C LEU A 37 5.72 -11.20 2.63
N THR A 38 4.78 -12.12 2.41
CA THR A 38 3.76 -12.48 3.39
C THR A 38 3.52 -13.98 3.37
N ASP A 39 3.54 -14.61 4.55
CA ASP A 39 3.40 -16.06 4.76
C ASP A 39 1.95 -16.56 4.61
N ARG A 40 0.97 -15.64 4.65
CA ARG A 40 -0.46 -15.96 4.55
C ARG A 40 -1.03 -15.49 3.22
N GLY A 41 -1.61 -16.42 2.46
CA GLY A 41 -2.12 -16.25 1.09
C GLY A 41 -3.07 -15.05 0.86
N CYS A 42 -3.19 -14.69 -0.43
CA CYS A 42 -4.07 -13.65 -0.99
C CYS A 42 -3.96 -12.24 -0.35
N SER A 43 -2.73 -11.79 -0.09
CA SER A 43 -2.48 -10.41 0.36
C SER A 43 -2.36 -9.46 -0.83
N TYR A 44 -2.96 -8.28 -0.75
CA TYR A 44 -2.84 -7.23 -1.76
C TYR A 44 -1.96 -6.10 -1.23
N SER A 45 -1.18 -5.49 -2.11
CA SER A 45 -0.30 -4.37 -1.78
C SER A 45 -0.71 -3.14 -2.57
N VAL A 46 -0.82 -2.00 -1.91
CA VAL A 46 -1.05 -0.71 -2.57
C VAL A 46 0.28 0.03 -2.64
N VAL A 47 0.73 0.28 -3.87
CA VAL A 47 1.96 1.00 -4.17
C VAL A 47 1.68 2.49 -4.24
N VAL A 48 2.41 3.25 -3.44
CA VAL A 48 2.34 4.70 -3.31
C VAL A 48 3.74 5.28 -3.55
N LYS A 49 3.83 6.45 -4.19
CA LYS A 49 5.09 7.16 -4.34
C LYS A 49 5.47 7.84 -3.02
N GLU A 50 6.76 7.98 -2.72
CA GLU A 50 7.25 8.69 -1.53
C GLU A 50 6.59 10.05 -1.24
N PRO A 51 6.49 11.00 -2.17
CA PRO A 51 5.89 12.31 -1.88
C PRO A 51 4.43 12.23 -1.47
N ASP A 52 3.73 11.18 -1.91
CA ASP A 52 2.31 10.97 -1.62
C ASP A 52 2.07 10.03 -0.44
N PHE A 53 3.11 9.38 0.08
CA PHE A 53 3.00 8.40 1.16
C PHE A 53 2.38 8.97 2.44
N PRO A 54 2.79 10.16 2.94
CA PRO A 54 2.17 10.74 4.14
C PRO A 54 0.67 10.95 3.95
N ARG A 55 0.28 11.40 2.76
CA ARG A 55 -1.12 11.69 2.45
C ARG A 55 -1.95 10.43 2.28
N ALA A 56 -1.40 9.40 1.64
CA ALA A 56 -2.04 8.08 1.57
C ALA A 56 -2.17 7.44 2.96
N GLN A 57 -1.18 7.64 3.84
CA GLN A 57 -1.24 7.17 5.23
C GLN A 57 -2.33 7.88 6.02
N SER A 58 -2.44 9.21 5.91
CA SER A 58 -3.54 9.97 6.52
C SER A 58 -4.90 9.44 6.06
N LEU A 59 -5.10 9.25 4.75
CA LEU A 59 -6.35 8.69 4.22
C LEU A 59 -6.65 7.29 4.75
N ALA A 60 -5.63 6.44 4.86
CA ALA A 60 -5.77 5.09 5.40
C ALA A 60 -6.20 5.13 6.88
N SER A 61 -5.59 6.00 7.67
CA SER A 61 -5.92 6.20 9.09
C SER A 61 -7.31 6.81 9.28
N GLU A 62 -7.67 7.84 8.51
CA GLU A 62 -9.00 8.48 8.54
C GLU A 62 -10.11 7.50 8.20
N ASN A 63 -9.86 6.58 7.25
CA ASN A 63 -10.83 5.58 6.83
C ASN A 63 -10.72 4.26 7.61
N GLN A 64 -9.90 4.22 8.67
CA GLN A 64 -9.66 3.04 9.53
C GLN A 64 -9.37 1.77 8.73
N LEU A 65 -8.61 1.90 7.64
CA LEU A 65 -8.33 0.78 6.76
C LEU A 65 -7.30 -0.15 7.44
N PRO A 66 -7.59 -1.45 7.56
CA PRO A 66 -6.70 -2.39 8.23
C PRO A 66 -5.47 -2.69 7.34
N VAL A 67 -4.45 -1.86 7.48
CA VAL A 67 -3.11 -2.10 6.92
C VAL A 67 -2.40 -3.09 7.81
N ARG A 68 -2.04 -4.26 7.27
CA ARG A 68 -1.32 -5.29 8.03
C ARG A 68 0.16 -5.00 8.11
N GLN A 69 0.75 -4.52 7.02
CA GLN A 69 2.19 -4.31 6.94
C GLN A 69 2.53 -3.20 5.95
N GLN A 70 3.61 -2.49 6.20
CA GLN A 70 4.12 -1.46 5.32
C GLN A 70 5.54 -1.84 4.90
N PHE A 71 5.85 -1.68 3.61
CA PHE A 71 7.18 -1.91 3.08
C PHE A 71 7.63 -0.70 2.25
N LEU A 72 8.90 -0.37 2.38
CA LEU A 72 9.62 0.56 1.53
C LEU A 72 10.40 -0.24 0.49
N TYR A 73 10.12 -0.01 -0.78
CA TYR A 73 10.93 -0.50 -1.89
C TYR A 73 11.88 0.60 -2.34
N GLN A 74 13.16 0.38 -2.10
CA GLN A 74 14.24 1.28 -2.49
C GLN A 74 15.44 0.46 -2.96
N ASP A 75 16.08 0.88 -4.04
CA ASP A 75 17.31 0.26 -4.58
C ASP A 75 17.23 -1.26 -4.77
N GLY A 76 16.06 -1.74 -5.24
CA GLY A 76 15.84 -3.16 -5.52
C GLY A 76 15.48 -4.02 -4.30
N THR A 77 15.46 -3.43 -3.11
CA THR A 77 15.23 -4.13 -1.84
C THR A 77 13.90 -3.73 -1.21
N TYR A 78 13.22 -4.70 -0.59
CA TYR A 78 12.01 -4.46 0.21
C TYR A 78 12.38 -4.40 1.69
N GLN A 79 12.16 -3.26 2.32
CA GLN A 79 12.39 -3.05 3.75
C GLN A 79 11.05 -2.86 4.46
N LYS A 80 10.78 -3.64 5.51
CA LYS A 80 9.59 -3.44 6.35
C LYS A 80 9.81 -2.19 7.21
N ILE A 81 8.79 -1.33 7.28
CA ILE A 81 8.76 -0.12 8.12
C ILE A 81 7.62 -0.18 9.15
#